data_AF-A0A182K356-F1
#
_entry.id   AF-A0A182K356-F1
#
_cell.length_a   1.000
_cell.length_b   1.000
_cell.length_c   1.000
_cell.angle_alpha   90.00
_cell.angle_beta   90.00
_cell.angle_gamma   90.00
#
_symmetry.space_group_name_H-M   'P 1'
#
loop_
_entity.id
_entity.type
_entity.pdbx_description
1 polymer ?
#
loop_
_entity_poly.entity_id
_entity_poly.type
_entity_poly.pdbx_seq_one_letter_code
_entity_poly.pdbx_strand_id
1 'polypeptide(L)'
;IVKGFPPVSPFIGVSPTLCFLLKEKKPLCCLQLAQVCEHCSYRNAKEYQWQNKTIILAADYASNGIYNFIIPLRAHFRSKTSLNPIILLLERRPDIAFLDAISYFPLVYWMLGSIDCLDDLLRAGITLAENVVVVNKELSNSAEEDTLADCNTIVAVQTMFKFFPSIRSITELSQSSNMRFMQFRAHDKYALHLSKMEKREKERGSHISYMFRLPFAAGNVFSASMLDTLLYQAFVKDYVITFVRLLLGIDQAPGSGFLTSMKISKDDMWIRTYGRLYQKLCSTTCEIPIGIYRTQDTSSADAS
;
A
#
# COMPACT_ATOMS: atom_id res chain seq x y z
N ILE A 1 11.37 4.10 21.61
CA ILE A 1 11.08 2.98 20.69
C ILE A 1 11.97 1.80 21.07
N VAL A 2 11.36 0.68 21.47
CA VAL A 2 12.01 -0.60 21.80
C VAL A 2 11.66 -1.64 20.74
N LYS A 3 12.50 -2.66 20.57
CA LYS A 3 12.18 -3.82 19.73
C LYS A 3 11.46 -4.83 20.62
N GLY A 4 10.31 -5.32 20.17
CA GLY A 4 9.54 -6.30 20.93
C GLY A 4 8.40 -6.88 20.10
N PHE A 5 7.73 -7.86 20.68
CA PHE A 5 6.50 -8.42 20.13
C PHE A 5 5.31 -7.61 20.64
N PRO A 6 4.33 -7.27 19.78
CA PRO A 6 3.14 -6.57 20.23
C PRO A 6 2.44 -7.37 21.35
N PRO A 7 2.16 -6.76 22.51
CA PRO A 7 1.58 -7.49 23.64
C PRO A 7 0.10 -7.82 23.44
N VAL A 8 -0.59 -7.08 22.56
CA VAL A 8 -2.01 -7.25 22.26
C VAL A 8 -2.16 -7.63 20.79
N SER A 9 -2.74 -8.80 20.55
CA SER A 9 -3.14 -9.29 19.23
C SER A 9 -4.65 -9.10 19.03
N PRO A 10 -5.10 -8.48 17.93
CA PRO A 10 -6.53 -8.23 17.70
C PRO A 10 -7.33 -9.50 17.36
N PHE A 11 -6.66 -10.59 16.96
CA PHE A 11 -7.28 -11.88 16.67
C PHE A 11 -6.34 -13.04 17.03
N ILE A 12 -6.90 -14.25 17.10
CA ILE A 12 -6.18 -15.49 17.41
C ILE A 12 -5.44 -15.97 16.16
N GLY A 13 -4.19 -16.43 16.31
CA GLY A 13 -3.37 -16.94 15.20
C GLY A 13 -2.48 -15.89 14.52
N VAL A 14 -2.25 -14.74 15.16
CA VAL A 14 -1.26 -13.76 14.71
C VAL A 14 0.15 -14.33 14.88
N SER A 15 0.92 -14.39 13.80
CA SER A 15 2.35 -14.69 13.85
C SER A 15 3.09 -13.56 14.57
N PRO A 16 3.81 -13.83 15.68
CA PRO A 16 4.51 -12.79 16.42
C PRO A 16 5.69 -12.29 15.60
N THR A 17 5.56 -11.08 15.04
CA THR A 17 6.64 -10.40 14.32
C THR A 17 7.34 -9.41 15.23
N LEU A 18 8.67 -9.35 15.14
CA LEU A 18 9.47 -8.42 15.92
C LEU A 18 9.34 -7.01 15.31
N CYS A 19 8.71 -6.11 16.07
CA CYS A 19 8.35 -4.77 15.64
C CYS A 19 8.97 -3.70 16.52
N PHE A 20 8.98 -2.46 16.02
CA PHE A 20 9.26 -1.28 16.82
C PHE A 20 8.01 -0.88 17.60
N LEU A 21 8.14 -0.86 18.93
CA LEU A 21 7.06 -0.53 19.86
C LEU A 21 7.45 0.64 20.75
N LEU A 22 6.45 1.29 21.31
CA LEU A 22 6.60 2.29 22.36
C LEU A 22 6.80 1.57 23.70
N LYS A 23 7.57 2.19 24.61
CA LYS A 23 7.79 1.65 25.97
C LYS A 23 6.51 1.72 26.79
N GLU A 24 5.79 2.82 26.62
CA GLU A 24 4.51 3.08 27.27
C GLU A 24 3.42 3.14 26.20
N LYS A 25 2.26 2.62 26.55
CA LYS A 25 1.07 2.63 25.71
C LYS A 25 0.63 4.08 25.49
N LYS A 26 0.39 4.48 24.24
CA LYS A 26 -0.23 5.79 23.97
C LYS A 26 -1.67 5.83 24.50
N PRO A 27 -2.09 6.92 25.15
CA PRO A 27 -3.49 7.08 25.51
C PRO A 27 -4.34 7.19 24.24
N LEU A 28 -5.55 6.63 24.29
CA LEU A 28 -6.45 6.53 23.13
C LEU A 28 -6.78 7.89 22.50
N CYS A 29 -6.84 8.94 23.31
CA CYS A 29 -7.07 10.31 22.85
C CYS A 29 -5.94 10.83 21.94
N CYS A 30 -4.69 10.39 22.12
CA CYS A 30 -3.55 10.82 21.30
C CYS A 30 -3.42 10.07 19.98
N LEU A 31 -4.18 8.98 19.79
CA LEU A 31 -4.22 8.25 18.53
C LEU A 31 -5.12 8.94 17.51
N GLN A 32 -6.13 9.67 17.98
CA GLN A 32 -7.08 10.36 17.12
C GLN A 32 -6.52 11.71 16.66
N LEU A 33 -6.38 11.86 15.34
CA LEU A 33 -6.10 13.14 14.71
C LEU A 33 -7.35 14.02 14.70
N ALA A 34 -7.15 15.34 14.65
CA ALA A 34 -8.18 16.38 14.63
C ALA A 34 -9.00 16.56 15.91
N GLN A 35 -8.80 15.74 16.96
CA GLN A 35 -9.38 15.99 18.27
C GLN A 35 -8.30 16.50 19.23
N VAL A 36 -8.50 17.71 19.76
CA VAL A 36 -7.63 18.26 20.80
C VAL A 36 -7.84 17.44 22.07
N CYS A 37 -6.74 16.98 22.66
CA CYS A 37 -6.72 16.34 23.98
C CYS A 37 -5.77 17.09 24.91
N GLU A 38 -5.85 16.83 26.21
CA GLU A 38 -4.97 17.46 27.21
C GLU A 38 -3.47 17.21 26.95
N HIS A 39 -3.16 16.11 26.26
CA HIS A 39 -1.79 15.72 25.92
C HIS A 39 -1.29 16.33 24.59
N CYS A 40 -2.20 16.74 23.70
CA CYS A 40 -1.84 17.18 22.35
C CYS A 40 -2.92 18.09 21.75
N SER A 41 -2.53 19.32 21.42
CA SER A 41 -3.40 20.36 20.85
C SER A 41 -3.40 20.41 19.32
N TYR A 42 -2.72 19.46 18.66
CA TYR A 42 -2.59 19.47 17.21
C TYR A 42 -3.89 19.06 16.52
N ARG A 43 -4.40 19.93 15.65
CA ARG A 43 -5.64 19.71 14.89
C ARG A 43 -5.38 19.12 13.51
N ASN A 44 -4.22 19.40 12.93
CA ASN A 44 -3.87 18.94 11.59
C ASN A 44 -2.63 18.06 11.61
N ALA A 45 -2.56 17.12 10.67
CA ALA A 45 -1.35 16.31 10.45
C ALA A 45 -0.10 17.17 10.19
N LYS A 46 -0.27 18.35 9.58
CA LYS A 46 0.82 19.31 9.30
C LYS A 46 1.50 19.84 10.57
N GLU A 47 0.76 19.96 11.66
CA GLU A 47 1.26 20.54 12.92
C GLU A 47 2.23 19.59 13.65
N TYR A 48 2.16 18.29 13.36
CA TYR A 48 3.08 17.29 13.90
C TYR A 48 4.50 17.37 13.32
N GLN A 49 4.70 18.12 12.22
CA GLN A 49 6.01 18.35 11.58
C GLN A 49 6.87 17.08 11.46
N TRP A 50 6.30 16.00 10.93
CA TRP A 50 7.05 14.76 10.74
C TRP A 50 8.19 14.94 9.74
N GLN A 51 9.34 14.32 10.05
CA GLN A 51 10.51 14.35 9.18
C GLN A 51 10.31 13.55 7.89
N ASN A 52 9.56 12.44 7.97
CA ASN A 52 9.28 11.56 6.86
C ASN A 52 7.88 11.82 6.29
N LYS A 53 7.72 11.47 5.00
CA LYS A 53 6.43 11.55 4.31
C LYS A 53 5.43 10.56 4.89
N THR A 54 4.15 10.93 4.86
CA THR A 54 3.08 10.16 5.47
C THR A 54 2.52 9.12 4.52
N ILE A 55 1.95 8.06 5.10
CA ILE A 55 1.14 7.06 4.41
C ILE A 55 -0.28 7.22 4.91
N ILE A 56 -1.23 7.44 4.01
CA ILE A 56 -2.65 7.52 4.35
C ILE A 56 -3.31 6.23 3.90
N LEU A 57 -3.97 5.51 4.80
CA LEU A 57 -4.82 4.36 4.49
C LEU A 57 -6.27 4.78 4.65
N ALA A 58 -7.06 4.67 3.59
CA ALA A 58 -8.49 4.97 3.63
C ALA A 58 -9.33 3.69 3.52
N ALA A 59 -10.23 3.50 4.48
CA ALA A 59 -11.09 2.32 4.58
C ALA A 59 -12.46 2.69 5.22
N ASP A 60 -13.48 1.87 5.02
CA ASP A 60 -14.81 2.07 5.65
C ASP A 60 -14.76 1.83 7.18
N TYR A 61 -14.24 0.66 7.58
CA TYR A 61 -14.13 0.26 8.97
C TYR A 61 -12.73 -0.27 9.33
N ALA A 62 -12.42 -0.25 10.62
CA ALA A 62 -11.16 -0.78 11.14
C ALA A 62 -11.19 -2.31 11.20
N SER A 63 -10.85 -2.97 10.09
CA SER A 63 -10.73 -4.42 10.04
C SER A 63 -9.43 -4.91 10.68
N ASN A 64 -9.43 -6.18 11.12
CA ASN A 64 -8.21 -6.87 11.55
C ASN A 64 -7.12 -6.91 10.46
N GLY A 65 -7.50 -6.80 9.18
CA GLY A 65 -6.56 -6.70 8.06
C GLY A 65 -5.65 -5.48 8.13
N ILE A 66 -6.12 -4.36 8.68
CA ILE A 66 -5.31 -3.15 8.86
C ILE A 66 -4.15 -3.39 9.84
N TYR A 67 -4.32 -4.27 10.82
CA TYR A 67 -3.23 -4.67 11.70
C TYR A 67 -2.10 -5.36 10.92
N ASN A 68 -2.45 -6.27 10.01
CA ASN A 68 -1.49 -6.93 9.10
C ASN A 68 -0.84 -5.94 8.12
N PHE A 69 -1.47 -4.79 7.84
CA PHE A 69 -0.85 -3.71 7.07
C PHE A 69 0.22 -2.96 7.89
N ILE A 70 -0.01 -2.74 9.19
CA ILE A 70 0.90 -1.99 10.06
C ILE A 70 2.16 -2.81 10.40
N ILE A 71 2.01 -4.12 10.62
CA ILE A 71 3.11 -5.00 11.06
C ILE A 71 4.36 -4.87 10.16
N PRO A 72 4.31 -5.12 8.83
CA PRO A 72 5.52 -5.09 7.99
C PRO A 72 6.12 -3.68 7.89
N LEU A 73 5.29 -2.64 8.02
CA LEU A 73 5.71 -1.23 8.01
C LEU A 73 6.38 -0.79 9.33
N ARG A 74 6.27 -1.60 10.38
CA ARG A 74 6.87 -1.36 11.71
C ARG A 74 7.86 -2.46 12.12
N ALA A 75 8.16 -3.38 11.22
CA ALA A 75 9.06 -4.48 11.48
C ALA A 75 10.51 -4.03 11.79
N HIS A 76 11.22 -4.85 12.56
CA HIS A 76 12.57 -4.56 13.06
C HIS A 76 13.65 -4.36 12.00
N PHE A 77 13.42 -4.86 10.77
CA PHE A 77 14.36 -4.76 9.65
C PHE A 77 14.36 -3.37 9.00
N ARG A 78 13.36 -2.54 9.27
CA ARG A 78 13.36 -1.12 8.87
C ARG A 78 14.32 -0.34 9.76
N SER A 79 14.88 0.76 9.25
CA SER A 79 15.64 1.67 10.10
C SER A 79 14.69 2.57 10.91
N LYS A 80 15.09 2.97 12.12
CA LYS A 80 14.26 3.83 12.99
C LYS A 80 13.97 5.19 12.35
N THR A 81 14.92 5.69 11.56
CA THR A 81 14.84 6.98 10.88
C THR A 81 14.02 6.93 9.60
N SER A 82 13.78 5.75 9.00
CA SER A 82 12.96 5.59 7.81
C SER A 82 11.50 5.24 8.09
N LEU A 83 11.04 5.35 9.34
CA LEU A 83 9.65 5.03 9.69
C LEU A 83 8.73 6.14 9.20
N ASN A 84 7.85 5.81 8.26
CA ASN A 84 6.84 6.72 7.74
C ASN A 84 5.63 6.76 8.69
N PRO A 85 5.13 7.95 9.07
CA PRO A 85 3.87 8.06 9.82
C PRO A 85 2.70 7.45 9.03
N ILE A 86 1.84 6.72 9.72
CA ILE A 86 0.64 6.09 9.12
C ILE A 86 -0.60 6.78 9.70
N ILE A 87 -1.49 7.20 8.81
CA ILE A 87 -2.78 7.81 9.14
C ILE A 87 -3.87 6.91 8.59
N LEU A 88 -4.74 6.40 9.46
CA LEU A 88 -5.91 5.63 9.12
C LEU A 88 -7.12 6.56 8.97
N LEU A 89 -7.57 6.82 7.76
CA LEU A 89 -8.80 7.55 7.47
C LEU A 89 -9.95 6.55 7.41
N LEU A 90 -10.84 6.60 8.42
CA LEU A 90 -11.93 5.65 8.59
C LEU A 90 -13.27 6.36 8.51
N GLU A 91 -14.25 5.76 7.83
CA GLU A 91 -15.62 6.30 7.78
C GLU A 91 -16.40 6.00 9.08
N ARG A 92 -16.01 4.93 9.78
CA ARG A 92 -16.56 4.53 11.08
C ARG A 92 -15.54 4.61 12.21
N ARG A 93 -16.03 4.83 13.43
CA ARG A 93 -15.17 4.81 14.61
C ARG A 93 -14.65 3.39 14.87
N PRO A 94 -13.33 3.21 15.09
CA PRO A 94 -12.75 1.92 15.38
C PRO A 94 -13.12 1.43 16.79
N ASP A 95 -13.14 0.11 16.96
CA ASP A 95 -13.35 -0.52 18.26
C ASP A 95 -12.17 -0.28 19.21
N ILE A 96 -12.48 -0.24 20.52
CA ILE A 96 -11.49 -0.01 21.57
C ILE A 96 -10.41 -1.10 21.57
N ALA A 97 -10.78 -2.36 21.32
CA ALA A 97 -9.84 -3.47 21.24
C ALA A 97 -8.79 -3.27 20.12
N PHE A 98 -9.22 -2.76 18.97
CA PHE A 98 -8.33 -2.46 17.85
C PHE A 98 -7.41 -1.28 18.17
N LEU A 99 -7.95 -0.21 18.77
CA LEU A 99 -7.17 0.94 19.21
C LEU A 99 -6.10 0.55 20.23
N ASP A 100 -6.44 -0.34 21.15
CA ASP A 100 -5.52 -0.89 22.14
C ASP A 100 -4.35 -1.63 21.48
N ALA A 101 -4.62 -2.45 20.47
CA ALA A 101 -3.57 -3.12 19.70
C ALA A 101 -2.65 -2.12 18.97
N ILE A 102 -3.21 -1.04 18.40
CA ILE A 102 -2.44 -0.05 17.64
C ILE A 102 -1.63 0.89 18.54
N SER A 103 -2.09 1.16 19.76
CA SER A 103 -1.50 2.13 20.68
C SER A 103 -0.01 1.90 21.03
N TYR A 104 0.49 0.67 20.84
CA TYR A 104 1.89 0.33 21.06
C TYR A 104 2.79 0.70 19.88
N PHE A 105 2.24 0.93 18.68
CA PHE A 105 3.06 1.25 17.50
C PHE A 105 3.42 2.74 17.44
N PRO A 106 4.67 3.07 17.08
CA PRO A 106 5.09 4.46 16.89
C PRO A 106 4.48 5.03 15.61
N LEU A 107 4.15 6.33 15.65
CA LEU A 107 3.72 7.12 14.50
C LEU A 107 2.53 6.50 13.74
N VAL A 108 1.57 5.92 14.45
CA VAL A 108 0.28 5.48 13.90
C VAL A 108 -0.83 6.33 14.53
N TYR A 109 -1.72 6.82 13.69
CA TYR A 109 -2.83 7.67 14.05
C TYR A 109 -4.07 7.30 13.24
N TRP A 110 -5.25 7.66 13.71
CA TRP A 110 -6.50 7.49 12.97
C TRP A 110 -7.30 8.79 12.95
N MET A 111 -8.15 8.97 11.95
CA MET A 111 -9.05 10.11 11.76
C MET A 111 -10.39 9.59 11.26
N LEU A 112 -11.48 10.18 11.74
CA LEU A 112 -12.81 9.96 11.17
C LEU A 112 -12.97 10.85 9.94
N GLY A 113 -13.28 10.28 8.79
CA GLY A 113 -13.49 11.02 7.54
C GLY A 113 -13.57 10.11 6.32
N SER A 114 -13.89 10.72 5.17
CA SER A 114 -14.03 10.02 3.90
C SER A 114 -13.09 10.58 2.83
N ILE A 115 -12.75 9.77 1.83
CA ILE A 115 -11.95 10.19 0.66
C ILE A 115 -12.75 11.17 -0.21
N ASP A 116 -14.07 11.09 -0.17
CA ASP A 116 -14.95 11.96 -0.95
C ASP A 116 -14.93 13.41 -0.43
N CYS A 117 -14.54 13.60 0.83
CA CYS A 117 -14.43 14.91 1.47
C CYS A 117 -13.00 15.45 1.35
N LEU A 118 -12.84 16.54 0.57
CA LEU A 118 -11.54 17.19 0.40
C LEU A 118 -10.97 17.74 1.72
N ASP A 119 -11.82 18.26 2.61
CA ASP A 119 -11.39 18.82 3.89
C ASP A 119 -10.74 17.76 4.79
N ASP A 120 -11.28 16.54 4.79
CA ASP A 120 -10.73 15.43 5.59
C ASP A 120 -9.37 14.98 5.04
N LEU A 121 -9.23 14.92 3.71
CA LEU A 121 -7.93 14.66 3.07
C LEU A 121 -6.88 15.73 3.38
N LEU A 122 -7.29 17.01 3.40
CA LEU A 122 -6.41 18.12 3.75
C LEU A 122 -5.99 18.08 5.23
N ARG A 123 -6.91 17.75 6.14
CA ARG A 123 -6.64 17.55 7.58
C ARG A 123 -5.72 16.36 7.82
N ALA A 124 -5.92 15.26 7.10
CA ALA A 124 -5.02 14.10 7.07
C ALA A 124 -3.63 14.44 6.48
N GLY A 125 -3.47 15.60 5.85
CA GLY A 125 -2.19 16.07 5.36
C GLY A 125 -1.79 15.43 4.04
N ILE A 126 -2.73 15.19 3.13
CA ILE A 126 -2.50 14.59 1.81
C ILE A 126 -1.35 15.28 1.03
N THR A 127 -1.16 16.59 1.20
CA THR A 127 -0.05 17.34 0.56
C THR A 127 1.35 16.89 0.99
N LEU A 128 1.47 16.28 2.18
CA LEU A 128 2.72 15.76 2.73
C LEU A 128 2.86 14.24 2.53
N ALA A 129 1.80 13.59 2.04
CA ALA A 129 1.76 12.16 1.86
C ALA A 129 2.60 11.73 0.66
N GLU A 130 3.27 10.60 0.80
CA GLU A 130 3.93 9.94 -0.33
C GLU A 130 2.97 9.00 -1.05
N ASN A 131 2.24 8.21 -0.26
CA ASN A 131 1.36 7.17 -0.75
C ASN A 131 0.00 7.26 -0.05
N VAL A 132 -1.06 7.13 -0.85
CA VAL A 132 -2.43 6.96 -0.38
C VAL A 132 -2.88 5.56 -0.77
N VAL A 133 -3.29 4.76 0.19
CA VAL A 133 -3.81 3.40 0.00
C VAL A 133 -5.31 3.46 0.20
N VAL A 134 -6.08 3.08 -0.83
CA VAL A 134 -7.54 3.07 -0.83
C VAL A 134 -8.00 1.62 -0.85
N VAL A 135 -8.65 1.19 0.24
CA VAL A 135 -9.22 -0.15 0.40
C VAL A 135 -10.65 -0.14 -0.14
N ASN A 136 -11.10 -1.26 -0.71
CA ASN A 136 -12.44 -1.32 -1.25
C ASN A 136 -13.51 -1.26 -0.15
N LYS A 137 -14.60 -0.53 -0.41
CA LYS A 137 -15.71 -0.34 0.54
C LYS A 137 -16.73 -1.47 0.37
N GLU A 138 -16.45 -2.64 0.95
CA GLU A 138 -17.28 -3.85 0.83
C GLU A 138 -18.79 -3.62 1.08
N LEU A 139 -19.14 -2.72 2.02
CA LEU A 139 -20.52 -2.46 2.43
C LEU A 139 -21.27 -1.45 1.54
N SER A 140 -20.55 -0.69 0.71
CA SER A 140 -21.14 0.32 -0.18
C SER A 140 -21.30 -0.16 -1.62
N ASN A 141 -20.84 -1.39 -1.90
CA ASN A 141 -20.92 -1.97 -3.23
C ASN A 141 -22.37 -2.30 -3.56
N SER A 142 -22.86 -1.80 -4.69
CA SER A 142 -24.15 -2.17 -5.24
C SER A 142 -24.20 -3.69 -5.46
N ALA A 143 -25.08 -4.40 -4.76
CA ALA A 143 -25.24 -5.85 -4.88
C ALA A 143 -25.90 -6.28 -6.21
N GLU A 144 -26.36 -5.32 -7.02
CA GLU A 144 -27.15 -5.59 -8.22
C GLU A 144 -26.28 -5.85 -9.45
N GLU A 145 -25.15 -5.15 -9.59
CA GLU A 145 -24.20 -5.39 -10.69
C GLU A 145 -22.75 -5.40 -10.21
N ASP A 146 -22.12 -6.53 -10.50
CA ASP A 146 -20.70 -6.82 -10.36
C ASP A 146 -19.78 -5.74 -10.96
N THR A 147 -20.19 -5.11 -12.06
CA THR A 147 -19.46 -4.03 -12.72
C THR A 147 -19.52 -2.70 -11.96
N LEU A 148 -20.60 -2.46 -11.23
CA LEU A 148 -20.84 -1.19 -10.52
C LEU A 148 -20.31 -1.19 -9.10
N ALA A 149 -19.94 -2.36 -8.56
CA ALA A 149 -19.40 -2.51 -7.21
C ALA A 149 -18.27 -1.50 -6.91
N ASP A 150 -17.31 -1.33 -7.83
CA ASP A 150 -16.14 -0.48 -7.60
C ASP A 150 -16.34 0.99 -8.04
N CYS A 151 -17.52 1.41 -8.48
CA CYS A 151 -17.71 2.74 -9.08
C CYS A 151 -17.38 3.88 -8.12
N ASN A 152 -17.82 3.80 -6.87
CA ASN A 152 -17.61 4.85 -5.89
C ASN A 152 -16.12 5.06 -5.60
N THR A 153 -15.36 3.97 -5.41
CA THR A 153 -13.92 4.03 -5.14
C THR A 153 -13.15 4.56 -6.34
N ILE A 154 -13.50 4.15 -7.56
CA ILE A 154 -12.87 4.63 -8.80
C ILE A 154 -13.12 6.12 -8.99
N VAL A 155 -14.35 6.60 -8.78
CA VAL A 155 -14.68 8.02 -8.91
C VAL A 155 -13.92 8.85 -7.87
N ALA A 156 -13.89 8.41 -6.61
CA ALA A 156 -13.16 9.08 -5.52
C ALA A 156 -11.64 9.16 -5.79
N VAL A 157 -11.04 8.08 -6.31
CA VAL A 157 -9.62 8.09 -6.64
C VAL A 157 -9.35 8.97 -7.86
N GLN A 158 -10.25 9.00 -8.84
CA GLN A 158 -10.12 9.84 -10.02
C GLN A 158 -10.24 11.33 -9.68
N THR A 159 -11.13 11.72 -8.76
CA THR A 159 -11.21 13.11 -8.26
C THR A 159 -9.93 13.47 -7.49
N MET A 160 -9.44 12.58 -6.62
CA MET A 160 -8.18 12.76 -5.90
C MET A 160 -7.00 12.95 -6.86
N PHE A 161 -6.90 12.14 -7.91
CA PHE A 161 -5.83 12.23 -8.91
C PHE A 161 -5.86 13.57 -9.68
N LYS A 162 -7.04 14.12 -9.94
CA LYS A 162 -7.19 15.46 -10.56
C LYS A 162 -6.70 16.57 -9.63
N PHE A 163 -6.97 16.49 -8.33
CA PHE A 163 -6.53 17.50 -7.36
C PHE A 163 -5.04 17.38 -7.02
N PHE A 164 -4.51 16.15 -6.93
CA PHE A 164 -3.15 15.87 -6.48
C PHE A 164 -2.41 14.91 -7.43
N PRO A 165 -1.94 15.37 -8.59
CA PRO A 165 -1.29 14.52 -9.59
C PRO A 165 0.08 13.98 -9.15
N SER A 166 0.71 14.58 -8.14
CA SER A 166 2.03 14.18 -7.63
C SER A 166 1.97 13.02 -6.63
N ILE A 167 0.78 12.65 -6.15
CA ILE A 167 0.60 11.64 -5.11
C ILE A 167 0.45 10.27 -5.76
N ARG A 168 1.11 9.26 -5.16
CA ARG A 168 0.95 7.88 -5.57
C ARG A 168 -0.23 7.26 -4.85
N SER A 169 -1.23 6.83 -5.61
CA SER A 169 -2.40 6.13 -5.08
C SER A 169 -2.32 4.65 -5.39
N ILE A 170 -2.50 3.82 -4.37
CA ILE A 170 -2.67 2.37 -4.49
C ILE A 170 -4.14 2.08 -4.18
N THR A 171 -4.88 1.50 -5.12
CA THR A 171 -6.31 1.25 -5.00
C THR A 171 -6.60 -0.22 -5.09
N GLU A 172 -7.34 -0.74 -4.12
CA GLU A 172 -7.91 -2.06 -4.16
C GLU A 172 -9.25 -2.05 -4.92
N LEU A 173 -9.41 -2.98 -5.84
CA LEU A 173 -10.65 -3.20 -6.60
C LEU A 173 -11.11 -4.64 -6.44
N SER A 174 -12.42 -4.86 -6.35
CA SER A 174 -12.98 -6.22 -6.36
C SER A 174 -12.69 -6.92 -7.68
N GLN A 175 -12.89 -6.21 -8.80
CA GLN A 175 -12.77 -6.81 -10.13
C GLN A 175 -11.55 -6.32 -10.90
N SER A 176 -10.79 -7.26 -11.46
CA SER A 176 -9.71 -6.95 -12.39
C SER A 176 -10.21 -6.25 -13.66
N SER A 177 -11.46 -6.46 -14.08
CA SER A 177 -12.08 -5.78 -15.22
C SER A 177 -12.13 -4.25 -15.06
N ASN A 178 -12.32 -3.77 -13.83
CA ASN A 178 -12.53 -2.35 -13.54
C ASN A 178 -11.24 -1.52 -13.55
N MET A 179 -10.07 -2.16 -13.58
CA MET A 179 -8.75 -1.49 -13.64
C MET A 179 -8.60 -0.55 -14.84
N ARG A 180 -9.39 -0.76 -15.92
CA ARG A 180 -9.40 0.10 -17.11
C ARG A 180 -9.85 1.54 -16.86
N PHE A 181 -10.61 1.76 -15.78
CA PHE A 181 -11.17 3.08 -15.46
C PHE A 181 -10.25 3.92 -14.56
N MET A 182 -9.19 3.31 -14.03
CA MET A 182 -8.21 4.00 -13.21
C MET A 182 -7.34 4.93 -14.05
N GLN A 183 -7.10 6.14 -13.56
CA GLN A 183 -6.23 7.15 -14.19
C GLN A 183 -6.65 7.51 -15.62
N PHE A 184 -7.96 7.59 -15.87
CA PHE A 184 -8.48 7.91 -17.19
C PHE A 184 -8.02 9.30 -17.66
N ARG A 185 -7.48 9.35 -18.88
CA ARG A 185 -7.15 10.58 -19.60
C ARG A 185 -7.84 10.55 -20.96
N ALA A 186 -8.39 11.68 -21.38
CA ALA A 186 -8.96 11.80 -22.71
C ALA A 186 -7.85 11.74 -23.77
N HIS A 187 -8.10 11.10 -24.91
CA HIS A 187 -7.21 11.03 -26.07
C HIS A 187 -5.86 10.32 -25.87
N ASP A 188 -5.81 9.29 -25.01
CA ASP A 188 -4.61 8.49 -24.81
C ASP A 188 -4.44 7.41 -25.91
N LYS A 189 -3.57 7.69 -26.89
CA LYS A 189 -3.23 6.75 -27.97
C LYS A 189 -2.53 5.49 -27.45
N TYR A 190 -1.73 5.61 -26.40
CA TYR A 190 -0.98 4.50 -25.81
C TYR A 190 -1.92 3.53 -25.10
N ALA A 191 -2.86 4.04 -24.30
CA ALA A 191 -3.90 3.23 -23.69
C ALA A 191 -4.76 2.48 -24.73
N LEU A 192 -5.09 3.13 -25.85
CA LEU A 192 -5.82 2.47 -26.96
C LEU A 192 -5.00 1.35 -27.59
N HIS A 193 -3.69 1.56 -27.81
CA HIS A 193 -2.80 0.53 -28.33
C HIS A 193 -2.72 -0.69 -27.39
N LEU A 194 -2.54 -0.45 -26.09
CA LEU A 194 -2.52 -1.51 -25.08
C LEU A 194 -3.83 -2.29 -25.02
N SER A 195 -4.98 -1.61 -25.14
CA SER A 195 -6.29 -2.25 -25.19
C SER A 195 -6.44 -3.21 -26.39
N LYS A 196 -5.92 -2.82 -27.56
CA LYS A 196 -5.89 -3.71 -28.74
C LYS A 196 -5.00 -4.93 -28.52
N MET A 197 -3.85 -4.75 -27.87
CA MET A 197 -2.96 -5.87 -27.51
C MET A 197 -3.62 -6.81 -26.51
N GLU A 198 -4.25 -6.26 -25.46
CA GLU A 198 -4.99 -7.03 -24.47
C GLU A 198 -6.06 -7.90 -25.13
N LYS A 199 -6.84 -7.35 -26.06
CA LYS A 199 -7.87 -8.10 -26.78
C LYS A 199 -7.28 -9.29 -27.56
N ARG A 200 -6.16 -9.08 -28.26
CA ARG A 200 -5.47 -10.17 -28.98
C ARG A 200 -4.94 -11.25 -28.05
N GLU A 201 -4.38 -10.88 -26.91
CA GLU A 201 -3.88 -11.86 -25.92
C GLU A 201 -5.01 -12.62 -25.23
N LYS A 202 -6.18 -11.97 -25.03
CA LYS A 202 -7.38 -12.64 -24.56
C LYS A 202 -7.92 -13.65 -25.58
N GLU A 203 -7.92 -13.30 -26.87
CA GLU A 203 -8.28 -14.21 -27.97
C GLU A 203 -7.32 -15.42 -28.07
N ARG A 204 -6.06 -15.25 -27.66
CA ARG A 204 -5.08 -16.34 -27.54
C ARG A 204 -5.27 -17.24 -26.32
N GLY A 205 -6.21 -16.92 -25.42
CA GLY A 205 -6.48 -17.69 -24.21
C GLY A 205 -5.60 -17.34 -23.01
N SER A 206 -4.96 -16.17 -22.98
CA SER A 206 -4.16 -15.74 -21.82
C SER A 206 -5.05 -15.42 -20.61
N HIS A 207 -4.70 -15.99 -19.46
CA HIS A 207 -5.40 -15.73 -18.19
C HIS A 207 -5.00 -14.41 -17.51
N ILE A 208 -3.94 -13.73 -17.99
CA ILE A 208 -3.42 -12.49 -17.40
C ILE A 208 -3.45 -11.34 -18.42
N SER A 209 -4.54 -11.23 -19.17
CA SER A 209 -4.69 -10.19 -20.21
C SER A 209 -4.55 -8.77 -19.64
N TYR A 210 -4.94 -8.56 -18.38
CA TYR A 210 -4.84 -7.29 -17.67
C TYR A 210 -3.40 -6.87 -17.32
N MET A 211 -2.38 -7.73 -17.52
CA MET A 211 -0.98 -7.43 -17.25
C MET A 211 -0.48 -6.19 -17.99
N PHE A 212 -0.98 -5.96 -19.21
CA PHE A 212 -0.58 -4.85 -20.05
C PHE A 212 -1.24 -3.52 -19.66
N ARG A 213 -2.15 -3.51 -18.68
CA ARG A 213 -2.80 -2.27 -18.23
C ARG A 213 -1.83 -1.44 -17.42
N LEU A 214 -1.65 -0.19 -17.82
CA LEU A 214 -0.70 0.74 -17.20
C LEU A 214 -0.91 0.90 -15.67
N PRO A 215 -2.14 1.05 -15.15
CA PRO A 215 -2.36 1.17 -13.70
C PRO A 215 -1.92 -0.08 -12.92
N PHE A 216 -2.06 -1.26 -13.52
CA PHE A 216 -1.62 -2.53 -12.92
C PHE A 216 -0.09 -2.66 -12.97
N ALA A 217 0.52 -2.42 -14.13
CA ALA A 217 1.98 -2.49 -14.29
C ALA A 217 2.74 -1.46 -13.43
N ALA A 218 2.12 -0.31 -13.15
CA ALA A 218 2.65 0.71 -12.24
C ALA A 218 2.50 0.36 -10.75
N GLY A 219 1.76 -0.71 -10.41
CA GLY A 219 1.48 -1.08 -9.02
C GLY A 219 0.49 -0.14 -8.31
N ASN A 220 -0.29 0.65 -9.06
CA ASN A 220 -1.30 1.55 -8.50
C ASN A 220 -2.62 0.84 -8.22
N VAL A 221 -2.81 -0.37 -8.75
CA VAL A 221 -4.06 -1.11 -8.64
C VAL A 221 -3.79 -2.55 -8.24
N PHE A 222 -4.56 -3.03 -7.28
CA PHE A 222 -4.52 -4.41 -6.79
C PHE A 222 -5.94 -4.96 -6.72
N SER A 223 -6.12 -6.26 -6.95
CA SER A 223 -7.42 -6.92 -6.79
C SER A 223 -7.27 -8.21 -6.02
N ALA A 224 -8.19 -8.46 -5.09
CA ALA A 224 -8.22 -9.67 -4.28
C ALA A 224 -8.27 -10.94 -5.15
N SER A 225 -9.00 -10.90 -6.27
CA SER A 225 -9.11 -12.01 -7.24
C SER A 225 -7.77 -12.51 -7.80
N MET A 226 -6.72 -11.68 -7.75
CA MET A 226 -5.37 -12.08 -8.19
C MET A 226 -4.76 -13.15 -7.27
N LEU A 227 -5.14 -13.14 -6.00
CA LEU A 227 -4.66 -14.08 -5.00
C LEU A 227 -5.34 -15.45 -5.08
N ASP A 228 -6.51 -15.56 -5.73
CA ASP A 228 -7.20 -16.86 -5.90
C ASP A 228 -6.33 -17.85 -6.67
N THR A 229 -5.55 -17.35 -7.64
CA THR A 229 -4.60 -18.17 -8.39
C THR A 229 -3.50 -18.78 -7.52
N LEU A 230 -3.15 -18.13 -6.41
CA LEU A 230 -2.17 -18.65 -5.44
C LEU A 230 -2.73 -19.90 -4.77
N LEU A 231 -4.02 -19.92 -4.42
CA LEU A 231 -4.66 -21.08 -3.80
C LEU A 231 -4.70 -22.27 -4.75
N TYR A 232 -5.03 -22.04 -6.03
CA TYR A 232 -4.99 -23.10 -7.05
C TYR A 232 -3.56 -23.62 -7.28
N GLN A 233 -2.55 -22.76 -7.23
CA GLN A 233 -1.15 -23.19 -7.34
C GLN A 233 -0.68 -23.94 -6.10
N ALA A 234 -1.20 -23.61 -4.92
CA ALA A 234 -0.87 -24.28 -3.67
C ALA A 234 -1.28 -25.75 -3.68
N PHE A 235 -2.30 -26.14 -4.46
CA PHE A 235 -2.68 -27.54 -4.64
C PHE A 235 -1.54 -28.40 -5.21
N VAL A 236 -0.73 -27.84 -6.11
CA VAL A 236 0.41 -28.56 -6.72
C VAL A 236 1.70 -28.28 -5.95
N LYS A 237 1.80 -27.11 -5.31
CA LYS A 237 3.03 -26.62 -4.68
C LYS A 237 2.73 -26.17 -3.24
N ASP A 238 2.88 -27.10 -2.31
CA ASP A 238 2.60 -26.88 -0.88
C ASP A 238 3.40 -25.72 -0.26
N TYR A 239 4.60 -25.45 -0.80
CA TYR A 239 5.49 -24.40 -0.28
C TYR A 239 5.09 -22.97 -0.69
N VAL A 240 4.18 -22.78 -1.66
CA VAL A 240 3.90 -21.45 -2.24
C VAL A 240 3.30 -20.51 -1.21
N ILE A 241 2.37 -20.98 -0.37
CA ILE A 241 1.73 -20.15 0.65
C ILE A 241 2.76 -19.69 1.68
N THR A 242 3.54 -20.62 2.24
CA THR A 242 4.59 -20.29 3.21
C THR A 242 5.62 -19.33 2.60
N PHE A 243 6.04 -19.56 1.36
CA PHE A 243 7.00 -18.72 0.66
C PHE A 243 6.49 -17.29 0.47
N VAL A 244 5.24 -17.10 0.02
CA VAL A 244 4.64 -15.78 -0.15
C VAL A 244 4.46 -15.07 1.19
N ARG A 245 4.07 -15.78 2.26
CA ARG A 245 3.93 -15.21 3.60
C ARG A 245 5.28 -14.73 4.19
N LEU A 246 6.37 -15.45 3.92
CA LEU A 246 7.73 -15.02 4.25
C LEU A 246 8.16 -13.79 3.45
N LEU A 247 7.86 -13.75 2.14
CA LEU A 247 8.16 -12.59 1.29
C LEU A 247 7.42 -11.32 1.74
N LEU A 248 6.15 -11.45 2.12
CA LEU A 248 5.34 -10.35 2.66
C LEU A 248 5.78 -9.94 4.08
N GLY A 249 6.54 -10.81 4.77
CA GLY A 249 7.00 -10.57 6.14
C GLY A 249 5.91 -10.72 7.21
N ILE A 250 4.81 -11.40 6.88
CA ILE A 250 3.72 -11.74 7.82
C ILE A 250 4.20 -12.83 8.78
N ASP A 251 4.83 -13.86 8.22
CA ASP A 251 5.53 -14.88 8.99
C ASP A 251 7.02 -14.56 8.98
N GLN A 252 7.67 -14.73 10.14
CA GLN A 252 9.12 -14.58 10.26
C GLN A 252 9.67 -15.81 10.96
N ALA A 253 10.68 -16.42 10.36
CA ALA A 253 11.42 -17.53 10.94
C ALA A 253 12.86 -17.07 11.24
N PRO A 254 13.54 -17.63 12.24
CA PRO A 254 14.96 -17.36 12.44
C PRO A 254 15.74 -17.66 11.14
N GLY A 255 16.45 -16.65 10.61
CA GLY A 255 17.17 -16.75 9.34
C GLY A 255 16.35 -16.41 8.08
N SER A 256 15.10 -15.95 8.20
CA SER A 256 14.32 -15.44 7.06
C SER A 256 14.83 -14.08 6.57
N GLY A 257 14.78 -13.87 5.25
CA GLY A 257 15.04 -12.57 4.62
C GLY A 257 13.83 -11.63 4.63
N PHE A 258 14.00 -10.42 4.11
CA PHE A 258 12.93 -9.43 3.92
C PHE A 258 13.06 -8.72 2.58
N LEU A 259 11.95 -8.21 2.05
CA LEU A 259 11.95 -7.40 0.85
C LEU A 259 12.44 -5.98 1.15
N THR A 260 13.43 -5.54 0.38
CA THR A 260 13.95 -4.17 0.40
C THR A 260 13.94 -3.58 -1.00
N SER A 261 13.96 -2.25 -1.09
CA SER A 261 14.09 -1.54 -2.35
C SER A 261 15.30 -0.62 -2.29
N MET A 262 16.14 -0.69 -3.34
CA MET A 262 17.27 0.20 -3.54
C MET A 262 16.97 1.10 -4.73
N LYS A 263 17.00 2.42 -4.51
CA LYS A 263 16.87 3.39 -5.60
C LYS A 263 18.24 3.60 -6.24
N ILE A 264 18.36 3.22 -7.51
CA ILE A 264 19.58 3.46 -8.31
C ILE A 264 19.74 4.96 -8.51
N SER A 265 20.82 5.53 -7.98
CA SER A 265 21.18 6.94 -8.15
C SER A 265 22.20 7.13 -9.28
N LYS A 266 22.60 8.37 -9.55
CA LYS A 266 23.66 8.67 -10.53
C LYS A 266 24.99 7.99 -10.18
N ASP A 267 25.26 7.79 -8.90
CA ASP A 267 26.50 7.19 -8.41
C ASP A 267 26.54 5.68 -8.62
N ASP A 268 25.40 5.03 -8.87
CA ASP A 268 25.31 3.61 -9.20
C ASP A 268 25.30 3.34 -10.71
N MET A 269 25.27 4.37 -11.54
CA MET A 269 25.17 4.23 -13.00
C MET A 269 26.38 3.55 -13.64
N TRP A 270 27.53 3.51 -12.95
CA TRP A 270 28.72 2.80 -13.43
C TRP A 270 28.49 1.29 -13.60
N ILE A 271 27.50 0.72 -12.89
CA ILE A 271 27.17 -0.71 -12.94
C ILE A 271 26.66 -1.10 -14.33
N ARG A 272 25.89 -0.22 -14.99
CA ARG A 272 25.28 -0.33 -16.35
C ARG A 272 24.32 -1.50 -16.57
N THR A 273 24.70 -2.73 -16.19
CA THR A 273 23.94 -3.95 -16.48
C THR A 273 23.42 -4.60 -15.20
N TYR A 274 22.27 -5.28 -15.31
CA TYR A 274 21.67 -5.99 -14.18
C TYR A 274 22.57 -7.12 -13.64
N GLY A 275 23.31 -7.82 -14.50
CA GLY A 275 24.25 -8.86 -14.08
C GLY A 275 25.38 -8.34 -13.20
N ARG A 276 25.91 -7.14 -13.49
CA ARG A 276 26.92 -6.49 -12.63
C ARG A 276 26.31 -6.01 -11.31
N LEU A 277 25.06 -5.54 -11.34
CA LEU A 277 24.33 -5.17 -10.12
C LEU A 277 24.19 -6.39 -9.20
N TYR A 278 23.79 -7.53 -9.76
CA TYR A 278 23.69 -8.79 -9.04
C TYR A 278 25.03 -9.17 -8.39
N GLN A 279 26.14 -9.14 -9.14
CA GLN A 279 27.47 -9.45 -8.61
C GLN A 279 27.89 -8.50 -7.47
N LYS A 280 27.63 -7.19 -7.61
CA LYS A 280 27.92 -6.20 -6.56
C LYS A 280 27.13 -6.53 -5.29
N LEU A 281 25.81 -6.63 -5.38
CA LEU A 281 24.93 -6.87 -4.23
C LEU A 281 25.23 -8.19 -3.52
N CYS A 282 25.45 -9.27 -4.28
CA CYS A 282 25.79 -10.57 -3.71
C CYS A 282 27.16 -10.58 -3.01
N SER A 283 28.14 -9.83 -3.51
CA SER A 283 29.49 -9.78 -2.91
C SER A 283 29.61 -8.81 -1.75
N THR A 284 28.87 -7.69 -1.74
CA THR A 284 29.01 -6.65 -0.71
C THR A 284 28.02 -6.79 0.43
N THR A 285 26.74 -7.07 0.12
CA THR A 285 25.63 -7.03 1.09
C THR A 285 24.94 -8.38 1.25
N CYS A 286 25.35 -9.40 0.48
CA CYS A 286 24.67 -10.70 0.38
C CYS A 286 23.19 -10.57 0.00
N GLU A 287 22.84 -9.53 -0.76
CA GLU A 287 21.48 -9.26 -1.22
C GLU A 287 21.24 -9.87 -2.60
N ILE A 288 20.04 -10.42 -2.81
CA ILE A 288 19.62 -11.02 -4.08
C ILE A 288 18.54 -10.13 -4.70
N PRO A 289 18.81 -9.43 -5.82
CA PRO A 289 17.79 -8.65 -6.49
C PRO A 289 16.80 -9.58 -7.21
N ILE A 290 15.49 -9.34 -7.05
CA ILE A 290 14.42 -10.12 -7.68
C ILE A 290 14.01 -9.52 -9.03
N GLY A 291 13.98 -8.19 -9.11
CA GLY A 291 13.50 -7.48 -10.29
C GLY A 291 13.84 -5.99 -10.24
N ILE A 292 13.39 -5.27 -11.26
CA ILE A 292 13.59 -3.83 -11.39
C ILE A 292 12.26 -3.14 -11.66
N TYR A 293 12.05 -2.00 -11.00
CA TYR A 293 10.91 -1.12 -11.27
C TYR A 293 11.40 0.10 -12.04
N ARG A 294 10.97 0.24 -13.30
CA ARG A 294 11.42 1.31 -14.20
C ARG A 294 10.36 2.39 -14.33
N THR A 295 10.78 3.64 -14.20
CA THR A 295 9.98 4.82 -14.56
C THR A 295 10.58 5.43 -15.82
N GLN A 296 9.79 5.50 -16.89
CA GLN A 296 10.18 6.18 -18.13
C GLN A 296 9.27 7.40 -18.31
N ASP A 297 9.88 8.56 -18.55
CA ASP A 297 9.14 9.75 -18.93
C ASP A 297 8.84 9.68 -20.42
N THR A 298 7.56 9.45 -20.75
CA THR A 298 7.09 9.38 -22.14
C THR A 298 6.74 10.76 -22.72
N SER A 299 6.90 11.85 -21.96
CA SER A 299 6.60 13.21 -22.40
C SER A 299 7.43 13.68 -23.59
N SER A 300 8.58 13.07 -23.84
CA SER A 300 9.44 13.36 -24.99
C SER A 300 9.13 12.50 -26.23
N ALA A 301 8.34 11.44 -26.10
CA ALA A 301 8.02 10.52 -27.21
C ALA A 301 6.81 11.00 -28.04
N ASP A 302 5.98 11.90 -27.51
CA ASP A 302 4.85 12.50 -28.24
C ASP A 302 5.28 13.70 -29.14
N ALA A 303 6.57 14.09 -29.10
CA ALA A 303 7.13 15.19 -29.88
C ALA A 303 7.89 14.75 -31.15
N SER A 304 7.89 13.45 -31.46
CA SER A 304 8.60 12.85 -32.61
C SER A 304 7.68 12.03 -33.50
#